data_AF-A0A9N8Q973-F1
#
_entry.id   AF-A0A9N8Q973-F1
#
_cell.length_a   1.000
_cell.length_b   1.000
_cell.length_c   1.000
_cell.angle_alpha   90.00
_cell.angle_beta   90.00
_cell.angle_gamma   90.00
#
_symmetry.space_group_name_H-M   'P 1'
#
loop_
_entity.id
_entity.type
_entity.pdbx_description
1 polymer ?
#
loop_
_entity_poly.entity_id
_entity_poly.type
_entity_poly.pdbx_seq_one_letter_code
_entity_poly.pdbx_strand_id
1 'polypeptide(L)'
;MAYVLGHLHTLEALPSHALIKPSAAALFSVGLTSTFVFTLYLSTSTRVGSKAAFYTTTVTETVLVRRRREPRTSDGIDTGHGVEGDAEEEEYENVEEFQTRQVEVPLDKNHPKVVAARLRVASQSTAAAVAVTYGFLSRWGAPNVIKSPWFRLPIVNLLLGLPTPIPSVLTSSLLPLQPSLSSLLVRHYLPAAIIPLGLTMSLFLGPLFETWLDEELLPGQRAWSWKECVVSKFDNIWALRNYILAPLTEELVFRACILNFHHASGASKSTLIFATPLYFGVAHLHHAWEAYVKGGRTKQALVRGVLQSFFQFAFTSVFGWYANFVFLRTNSIIAPIICHSFCNMMGFPNPVGAIERHPKHKAAIVGSYLVGIATFTYSLWRATEPALYGGSVFW
;
A
#
# COMPACT_ATOMS: atom_id res chain seq x y z
N MET A 1 -14.03 1.63 27.09
CA MET A 1 -13.34 2.79 26.49
C MET A 1 -13.77 4.10 27.12
N ALA A 2 -15.07 4.40 27.28
CA ALA A 2 -15.52 5.52 28.12
C ALA A 2 -14.96 5.52 29.57
N TYR A 3 -14.70 4.36 30.18
CA TYR A 3 -13.98 4.26 31.46
C TYR A 3 -12.50 4.63 31.34
N VAL A 4 -11.82 4.19 30.27
CA VAL A 4 -10.40 4.50 30.01
C VAL A 4 -10.25 5.96 29.62
N LEU A 5 -11.06 6.46 28.70
CA LEU A 5 -11.16 7.87 28.30
C LEU A 5 -11.63 8.76 29.46
N GLY A 6 -12.55 8.30 30.29
CA GLY A 6 -12.98 9.00 31.51
C GLY A 6 -11.86 9.08 32.55
N HIS A 7 -11.09 8.01 32.71
CA HIS A 7 -9.89 8.02 33.56
C HIS A 7 -8.71 8.79 32.93
N LEU A 8 -8.62 8.85 31.59
CA LEU A 8 -7.70 9.70 30.82
C LEU A 8 -8.19 11.15 30.69
N HIS A 9 -9.44 11.45 31.03
CA HIS A 9 -9.92 12.81 31.22
C HIS A 9 -9.61 13.29 32.64
N THR A 10 -9.61 12.39 33.63
CA THR A 10 -9.12 12.67 34.99
C THR A 10 -7.60 12.64 35.11
N LEU A 11 -6.90 12.05 34.13
CA LEU A 11 -5.45 12.06 34.00
C LEU A 11 -5.13 12.78 32.70
N GLU A 12 -4.79 14.07 32.72
CA GLU A 12 -4.29 14.86 31.57
C GLU A 12 -3.25 14.09 30.72
N ALA A 13 -3.69 13.20 29.83
CA ALA A 13 -2.84 12.07 29.43
C ALA A 13 -1.92 12.35 28.24
N LEU A 14 -2.04 13.53 27.66
CA LEU A 14 -0.92 14.16 26.98
C LEU A 14 -0.71 15.48 27.69
N PRO A 15 0.53 15.79 28.12
CA PRO A 15 0.78 17.10 28.65
C PRO A 15 0.28 18.15 27.66
N SER A 16 -0.23 19.27 28.16
CA SER A 16 -0.59 20.44 27.36
C SER A 16 0.57 20.99 26.50
N HIS A 17 1.78 20.44 26.66
CA HIS A 17 2.97 20.70 25.87
C HIS A 17 3.26 19.57 24.85
N ALA A 18 3.71 19.97 23.67
CA ALA A 18 4.24 19.04 22.66
C ALA A 18 5.39 18.21 23.25
N LEU A 19 5.32 16.89 23.11
CA LEU A 19 6.36 15.95 23.54
C LEU A 19 7.64 16.07 22.70
N ILE A 20 7.47 16.40 21.42
CA ILE A 20 8.57 16.59 20.46
C ILE A 20 8.35 17.84 19.63
N LYS A 21 9.43 18.42 19.09
CA LYS A 21 9.32 19.55 18.15
C LYS A 21 8.65 19.09 16.84
N PRO A 22 7.87 19.95 16.16
CA PRO A 22 7.29 19.63 14.84
C PRO A 22 8.32 19.18 13.79
N SER A 23 9.54 19.75 13.82
CA SER A 23 10.63 19.34 12.93
C SER A 23 11.12 17.91 13.21
N ALA A 24 11.14 17.47 14.47
CA ALA A 24 11.48 16.10 14.82
C ALA A 24 10.39 15.12 14.35
N ALA A 25 9.12 15.48 14.50
CA ALA A 25 8.01 14.68 13.97
C ALA A 25 8.07 14.52 12.45
N ALA A 26 8.40 15.60 11.73
CA ALA A 26 8.61 15.55 10.29
C ALA A 26 9.79 14.66 9.91
N LEU A 27 10.92 14.76 10.63
CA LEU A 27 12.09 13.92 10.39
C LEU A 27 11.80 12.43 10.59
N PHE A 28 11.11 12.06 11.68
CA PHE A 28 10.68 10.67 11.90
C PHE A 28 9.74 10.21 10.78
N SER A 29 8.81 11.06 10.35
CA SER A 29 7.85 10.72 9.30
C SER A 29 8.51 10.51 7.94
N VAL A 30 9.45 11.37 7.56
CA VAL A 30 10.28 11.20 6.36
C VAL A 30 11.12 9.93 6.47
N GLY A 31 11.75 9.68 7.62
CA GLY A 31 12.57 8.49 7.85
C GLY A 31 11.78 7.19 7.75
N LEU A 32 10.60 7.13 8.36
CA LEU A 32 9.69 5.97 8.28
C LEU A 32 9.17 5.76 6.86
N THR A 33 8.70 6.82 6.20
CA THR A 33 8.20 6.75 4.82
C THR A 33 9.31 6.30 3.87
N SER A 34 10.50 6.92 3.97
CA SER A 34 11.64 6.58 3.14
C SER A 34 12.10 5.16 3.37
N THR A 35 12.20 4.71 4.62
CA THR A 35 12.53 3.30 4.93
C THR A 35 11.50 2.36 4.34
N PHE A 36 10.20 2.60 4.56
CA PHE A 36 9.14 1.75 4.05
C PHE A 36 9.19 1.63 2.51
N VAL A 37 9.26 2.76 1.81
CA VAL A 37 9.32 2.81 0.33
C VAL A 37 10.62 2.24 -0.22
N PHE A 38 11.76 2.58 0.39
CA PHE A 38 13.07 2.14 -0.05
C PHE A 38 13.26 0.65 0.15
N THR A 39 12.78 0.08 1.26
CA THR A 39 12.88 -1.37 1.48
C THR A 39 12.01 -2.13 0.47
N LEU A 40 10.82 -1.61 0.13
CA LEU A 40 10.01 -2.12 -0.97
C LEU A 40 10.74 -2.05 -2.32
N TYR A 41 11.44 -0.95 -2.60
CA TYR A 41 12.23 -0.80 -3.81
C TYR A 41 13.40 -1.79 -3.85
N LEU A 42 14.19 -1.88 -2.78
CA LEU A 42 15.31 -2.83 -2.67
C LEU A 42 14.87 -4.29 -2.71
N SER A 43 13.67 -4.63 -2.26
CA SER A 43 13.15 -6.00 -2.38
C SER A 43 12.95 -6.46 -3.83
N THR A 44 12.98 -5.53 -4.79
CA THR A 44 13.02 -5.84 -6.23
C THR A 44 14.44 -6.00 -6.78
N SER A 45 15.46 -5.62 -6.00
CA SER A 45 16.88 -5.57 -6.39
C SER A 45 17.74 -6.06 -5.22
N THR A 46 17.83 -7.37 -4.99
CA THR A 46 18.73 -7.90 -3.95
C THR A 46 20.19 -7.74 -4.39
N ARG A 47 20.93 -6.80 -3.77
CA ARG A 47 22.40 -6.83 -3.79
C ARG A 47 22.88 -7.88 -2.80
N VAL A 48 23.54 -8.92 -3.29
CA VAL A 48 24.44 -9.77 -2.50
C VAL A 48 25.84 -9.59 -3.12
N GLY A 49 26.67 -8.75 -2.51
CA GLY A 49 28.03 -8.45 -3.00
C GLY A 49 28.11 -7.56 -4.24
N SER A 50 29.21 -7.70 -5.00
CA SER A 50 29.59 -6.84 -6.14
C SER A 50 28.78 -7.09 -7.43
N LYS A 51 27.81 -8.01 -7.43
CA LYS A 51 26.93 -8.29 -8.56
C LYS A 51 25.47 -8.10 -8.12
N ALA A 52 24.71 -7.33 -8.88
CA ALA A 52 23.28 -7.12 -8.62
C ALA A 52 22.51 -8.40 -8.94
N ALA A 53 22.14 -9.19 -7.93
CA ALA A 53 21.34 -10.38 -8.09
C ALA A 53 19.86 -10.01 -8.04
N PHE A 54 19.31 -9.59 -9.18
CA PHE A 54 17.86 -9.60 -9.33
C PHE A 54 17.36 -11.05 -9.21
N TYR A 55 16.11 -11.27 -8.81
CA TYR A 55 15.50 -12.56 -9.12
C TYR A 55 15.59 -12.71 -10.64
N THR A 56 16.39 -13.64 -11.15
CA THR A 56 16.62 -13.79 -12.59
C THR A 56 15.95 -15.05 -13.12
N THR A 57 15.60 -15.02 -14.40
CA THR A 57 15.31 -16.22 -15.19
C THR A 57 16.28 -16.28 -16.34
N THR A 58 16.60 -17.49 -16.79
CA THR A 58 17.52 -17.70 -17.89
C THR A 58 16.73 -17.73 -19.19
N VAL A 59 16.99 -16.78 -20.07
CA VAL A 59 16.41 -16.73 -21.40
C VAL A 59 17.49 -17.11 -22.42
N THR A 60 17.12 -17.95 -23.36
CA THR A 60 17.98 -18.28 -24.50
C THR A 60 17.76 -17.21 -25.56
N GLU A 61 18.79 -16.42 -25.83
CA GLU A 61 18.79 -15.41 -26.88
C GLU A 61 19.63 -15.93 -28.06
N THR A 62 19.07 -15.87 -29.26
CA THR A 62 19.79 -16.20 -30.49
C THR A 62 20.28 -14.90 -31.09
N VAL A 63 21.60 -14.70 -31.09
CA VAL A 63 22.22 -13.51 -31.65
C VAL A 63 22.89 -13.88 -32.97
N LEU A 64 22.65 -13.06 -33.99
CA LEU A 64 23.37 -13.17 -35.26
C LEU A 64 24.79 -12.66 -35.04
N VAL A 65 25.77 -13.54 -35.10
CA VAL A 65 27.19 -13.20 -35.00
C VAL A 65 27.78 -13.28 -36.39
N ARG A 66 28.29 -12.14 -36.87
CA ARG A 66 29.00 -12.09 -38.14
C ARG A 66 30.47 -12.36 -37.86
N ARG A 67 30.98 -13.51 -38.32
CA ARG A 67 32.38 -13.88 -38.15
C ARG A 67 33.07 -13.91 -39.50
N ARG A 68 34.28 -13.36 -39.54
CA ARG A 68 35.18 -13.46 -40.69
C ARG A 68 35.82 -14.84 -40.64
N ARG A 69 35.55 -15.68 -41.64
CA ARG A 69 36.16 -17.01 -41.73
C ARG A 69 37.56 -16.85 -42.35
N GLU A 70 38.58 -17.46 -41.75
CA GLU A 70 39.90 -17.50 -42.36
C GLU A 70 39.85 -18.35 -43.64
N PRO A 71 40.63 -17.98 -44.68
CA PRO A 71 40.69 -18.75 -45.91
C PRO A 71 41.13 -20.18 -45.60
N ARG A 72 40.48 -21.17 -46.24
CA ARG A 72 40.92 -22.57 -46.16
C ARG A 72 42.31 -22.65 -46.79
N THR A 73 43.35 -22.85 -46.00
CA THR A 73 44.62 -23.36 -46.53
C THR A 73 44.35 -24.75 -47.08
N SER A 74 44.34 -24.88 -48.40
CA SER A 74 44.33 -26.18 -49.06
C SER A 74 45.61 -26.90 -48.67
N ASP A 75 45.50 -27.92 -47.83
CA ASP A 75 46.62 -28.83 -47.59
C ASP A 75 47.06 -29.46 -48.93
N GLY A 76 48.36 -29.40 -49.15
CA GLY A 76 48.99 -29.46 -50.46
C GLY A 76 48.74 -30.73 -51.27
N ILE A 77 48.55 -30.51 -52.58
CA ILE A 77 49.08 -31.40 -53.60
C ILE A 77 50.10 -30.57 -54.39
N ASP A 78 51.36 -30.97 -54.22
CA ASP A 78 52.53 -30.53 -54.96
C ASP A 78 52.37 -30.84 -56.46
N THR A 79 52.39 -29.81 -57.30
CA THR A 79 53.01 -29.89 -58.64
C THR A 79 53.42 -28.48 -59.07
N GLY A 80 54.72 -28.28 -59.30
CA GLY A 80 55.30 -26.97 -59.61
C GLY A 80 55.08 -26.47 -61.03
N HIS A 81 54.99 -25.15 -61.18
CA HIS A 81 55.67 -24.32 -62.18
C HIS A 81 55.42 -22.85 -61.83
N GLY A 82 56.45 -22.01 -61.95
CA GLY A 82 56.39 -20.60 -61.56
C GLY A 82 55.66 -19.73 -62.57
N VAL A 83 54.97 -18.70 -62.07
CA VAL A 83 54.61 -17.45 -62.77
C VAL A 83 54.49 -16.33 -61.72
N GLU A 84 55.06 -15.16 -62.01
CA GLU A 84 54.87 -13.89 -61.29
C GLU A 84 53.45 -13.32 -61.48
N GLY A 85 52.88 -12.71 -60.45
CA GLY A 85 51.84 -11.69 -60.62
C GLY A 85 50.66 -11.78 -59.65
N ASP A 86 50.34 -10.61 -59.12
CA ASP A 86 49.11 -10.22 -58.43
C ASP A 86 48.95 -10.63 -56.96
N ALA A 87 48.91 -9.60 -56.11
CA ALA A 87 48.50 -9.72 -54.72
C ALA A 87 47.06 -10.25 -54.69
N GLU A 88 46.89 -11.52 -54.35
CA GLU A 88 45.59 -12.11 -54.06
C GLU A 88 44.95 -11.29 -52.93
N GLU A 89 43.93 -10.50 -53.26
CA GLU A 89 43.00 -9.99 -52.26
C GLU A 89 42.36 -11.21 -51.60
N GLU A 90 42.80 -11.55 -50.38
CA GLU A 90 42.18 -12.60 -49.59
C GLU A 90 40.69 -12.26 -49.44
N GLU A 91 39.83 -12.93 -50.22
CA GLU A 91 38.39 -12.70 -50.22
C GLU A 91 37.81 -13.37 -48.97
N TYR A 92 37.76 -12.60 -47.88
CA TYR A 92 37.18 -13.04 -46.63
C TYR A 92 35.66 -13.15 -46.74
N GLU A 93 35.14 -14.38 -46.71
CA GLU A 93 33.70 -14.63 -46.67
C GLU A 93 33.11 -14.22 -45.30
N ASN A 94 32.13 -13.32 -45.31
CA ASN A 94 31.39 -12.94 -44.11
C ASN A 94 30.30 -14.00 -43.85
N VAL A 95 30.53 -14.89 -42.89
CA VAL A 95 29.55 -15.90 -42.51
C VAL A 95 28.67 -15.34 -41.38
N GLU A 96 27.35 -15.40 -41.59
CA GLU A 96 26.35 -15.08 -40.58
C GLU A 96 25.98 -16.36 -39.83
N GLU A 97 26.41 -16.47 -38.57
CA GLU A 97 26.16 -17.64 -37.73
C GLU A 97 25.20 -17.25 -36.59
N PHE A 98 24.15 -18.05 -36.38
CA PHE A 98 23.23 -17.87 -35.27
C PHE A 98 23.82 -18.52 -34.01
N GLN A 99 24.29 -17.71 -33.06
CA GLN A 99 24.81 -18.20 -31.81
C GLN A 99 23.76 -18.07 -30.70
N THR A 100 23.40 -19.18 -30.07
CA THR A 100 22.51 -19.18 -28.91
C THR A 100 23.31 -18.94 -27.63
N ARG A 101 22.98 -17.87 -26.91
CA ARG A 101 23.54 -17.53 -25.61
C ARG A 101 22.45 -17.57 -24.55
N GLN A 102 22.79 -18.11 -23.39
CA GLN A 102 21.94 -17.97 -22.21
C GLN A 102 22.26 -16.65 -21.50
N VAL A 103 21.22 -15.83 -21.33
CA VAL A 103 21.29 -14.52 -20.68
C VAL A 103 20.38 -14.54 -19.46
N GLU A 104 20.91 -14.12 -18.31
CA GLU A 104 20.12 -13.91 -17.11
C GLU A 104 19.35 -12.59 -17.21
N VAL A 105 18.02 -12.68 -17.20
CA VAL A 105 17.13 -11.52 -17.28
C VAL A 105 16.39 -11.37 -15.94
N PRO A 106 16.25 -10.14 -15.39
CA PRO A 106 15.46 -9.89 -14.19
C PRO A 106 14.01 -10.34 -14.37
N LEU A 107 13.43 -10.96 -13.33
CA LEU A 107 12.02 -11.33 -13.27
C LEU A 107 11.15 -10.07 -13.24
N ASP A 108 9.98 -10.17 -13.87
CA ASP A 108 8.99 -9.10 -13.87
C ASP A 108 8.54 -8.74 -12.43
N LYS A 109 8.18 -7.46 -12.25
CA LYS A 109 7.71 -6.92 -10.96
C LYS A 109 6.47 -7.65 -10.42
N ASN A 110 5.66 -8.25 -11.30
CA ASN A 110 4.47 -9.00 -10.94
C ASN A 110 4.71 -10.50 -10.80
N HIS A 111 5.94 -10.99 -10.98
CA HIS A 111 6.25 -12.41 -10.79
C HIS A 111 5.98 -12.84 -9.34
N PRO A 112 5.34 -14.01 -9.08
CA PRO A 112 4.92 -14.42 -7.73
C PRO A 112 6.04 -14.37 -6.67
N LYS A 113 7.25 -14.79 -7.03
CA LYS A 113 8.44 -14.73 -6.14
C LYS A 113 8.81 -13.30 -5.75
N VAL A 114 8.75 -12.36 -6.70
CA VAL A 114 9.05 -10.94 -6.47
C VAL A 114 7.96 -10.33 -5.59
N VAL A 115 6.69 -10.65 -5.86
CA VAL A 115 5.56 -10.21 -5.03
C VAL A 115 5.68 -10.75 -3.60
N ALA A 116 6.01 -12.03 -3.42
CA ALA A 116 6.21 -12.62 -2.09
C ALA A 116 7.34 -11.94 -1.31
N ALA A 117 8.47 -11.66 -1.97
CA ALA A 117 9.59 -10.95 -1.36
C ALA A 117 9.19 -9.54 -0.92
N ARG A 118 8.48 -8.80 -1.78
CA ARG A 118 7.96 -7.47 -1.47
C ARG A 118 7.01 -7.50 -0.28
N LEU A 119 6.10 -8.48 -0.22
CA LEU A 119 5.18 -8.65 0.91
C LEU A 119 5.93 -8.90 2.22
N ARG A 120 6.92 -9.79 2.23
CA ARG A 120 7.73 -10.07 3.43
C ARG A 120 8.45 -8.82 3.92
N VAL A 121 9.09 -8.10 3.01
CA VAL A 121 9.83 -6.88 3.33
C VAL A 121 8.91 -5.75 3.81
N ALA A 122 7.74 -5.58 3.18
CA ALA A 122 6.71 -4.64 3.62
C ALA A 122 6.29 -4.93 5.07
N SER A 123 5.98 -6.19 5.37
CA SER A 123 5.57 -6.62 6.71
C SER A 123 6.68 -6.41 7.75
N GLN A 124 7.93 -6.74 7.42
CA GLN A 124 9.08 -6.52 8.31
C GLN A 124 9.32 -5.03 8.58
N SER A 125 9.31 -4.20 7.54
CA SER A 125 9.46 -2.74 7.69
C SER A 125 8.30 -2.14 8.50
N THR A 126 7.08 -2.65 8.32
CA THR A 126 5.90 -2.23 9.10
C THR A 126 6.06 -2.62 10.56
N ALA A 127 6.45 -3.86 10.85
CA ALA A 127 6.68 -4.33 12.22
C ALA A 127 7.76 -3.49 12.92
N ALA A 128 8.84 -3.14 12.21
CA ALA A 128 9.87 -2.24 12.73
C ALA A 128 9.32 -0.82 13.01
N ALA A 129 8.54 -0.25 12.10
CA ALA A 129 7.92 1.06 12.27
C ALA A 129 6.96 1.09 13.49
N VAL A 130 6.13 0.05 13.63
CA VAL A 130 5.24 -0.12 14.79
C VAL A 130 6.06 -0.26 16.07
N ALA A 131 7.12 -1.06 16.08
CA ALA A 131 7.98 -1.24 17.27
C ALA A 131 8.67 0.07 17.69
N VAL A 132 9.19 0.85 16.73
CA VAL A 132 9.79 2.17 17.00
C VAL A 132 8.75 3.13 17.59
N THR A 133 7.57 3.20 16.99
CA THR A 133 6.46 4.04 17.46
C THR A 133 6.01 3.60 18.86
N TYR A 134 5.87 2.30 19.07
CA TYR A 134 5.50 1.71 20.35
C TYR A 134 6.49 2.08 21.44
N GLY A 135 7.79 1.94 21.17
CA GLY A 135 8.86 2.32 22.09
C GLY A 135 8.84 3.81 22.42
N PHE A 136 8.64 4.67 21.42
CA PHE A 136 8.50 6.12 21.60
C PHE A 136 7.30 6.46 22.50
N LEU A 137 6.10 5.97 22.16
CA LEU A 137 4.88 6.24 22.92
C LEU A 137 4.94 5.64 24.33
N SER A 138 5.54 4.46 24.51
CA SER A 138 5.70 3.84 25.84
C SER A 138 6.61 4.64 26.77
N ARG A 139 7.56 5.39 26.20
CA ARG A 139 8.58 6.14 26.94
C ARG A 139 8.19 7.60 27.18
N TRP A 140 7.47 8.20 26.24
CA TRP A 140 7.17 9.65 26.21
C TRP A 140 5.68 9.96 26.10
N GLY A 141 4.88 9.06 25.51
CA GLY A 141 3.45 9.26 25.26
C GLY A 141 2.52 8.81 26.40
N ALA A 142 2.97 7.93 27.28
CA ALA A 142 2.23 7.55 28.48
C ALA A 142 2.62 8.47 29.66
N PRO A 143 1.67 8.90 30.51
CA PRO A 143 1.98 9.73 31.67
C PRO A 143 3.09 9.11 32.52
N ASN A 144 4.15 9.89 32.79
CA ASN A 144 5.30 9.44 33.59
C ASN A 144 4.89 8.94 34.99
N VAL A 145 3.70 9.32 35.45
CA VAL A 145 3.08 8.89 36.72
C VAL A 145 2.75 7.39 36.71
N ILE A 146 2.41 6.82 35.55
CA ILE A 146 2.07 5.40 35.44
C ILE A 146 3.36 4.60 35.36
N LYS A 147 3.87 4.12 36.51
CA LYS A 147 5.12 3.35 36.55
C LYS A 147 4.99 1.90 36.04
N SER A 148 3.80 1.31 36.16
CA SER A 148 3.57 -0.10 35.81
C SER A 148 3.32 -0.28 34.31
N PRO A 149 4.06 -1.19 33.63
CA PRO A 149 3.84 -1.51 32.22
C PRO A 149 2.39 -1.89 31.91
N TRP A 150 1.73 -2.65 32.82
CA TRP A 150 0.36 -3.14 32.65
C TRP A 150 -0.69 -2.06 32.36
N PHE A 151 -0.46 -0.83 32.82
CA PHE A 151 -1.33 0.31 32.57
C PHE A 151 -0.83 1.23 31.43
N ARG A 152 0.44 1.14 31.05
CA ARG A 152 0.98 1.87 29.89
C ARG A 152 0.59 1.23 28.57
N LEU A 153 0.68 -0.10 28.46
CA LEU A 153 0.42 -0.80 27.20
C LEU A 153 -0.98 -0.50 26.65
N PRO A 154 -2.06 -0.48 27.45
CA PRO A 154 -3.39 -0.11 26.96
C PRO A 154 -3.50 1.32 26.40
N ILE A 155 -2.74 2.28 26.94
CA ILE A 155 -2.71 3.67 26.45
C ILE A 155 -2.00 3.75 25.11
N VAL A 156 -0.84 3.08 24.99
CA VAL A 156 -0.10 3.01 23.72
C VAL A 156 -0.95 2.32 22.65
N ASN A 157 -1.59 1.20 22.99
CA ASN A 157 -2.51 0.49 22.12
C ASN A 157 -3.69 1.36 21.68
N LEU A 158 -4.25 2.17 22.58
CA LEU A 158 -5.31 3.14 22.26
C LEU A 158 -4.82 4.19 21.24
N LEU A 159 -3.61 4.73 21.42
CA LEU A 159 -3.02 5.68 20.46
C LEU A 159 -2.74 5.04 19.08
N LEU A 160 -2.35 3.77 19.05
CA LEU A 160 -2.19 3.01 17.80
C LEU A 160 -3.52 2.60 17.15
N GLY A 161 -4.67 2.93 17.75
CA GLY A 161 -6.00 2.57 17.24
C GLY A 161 -6.37 1.10 17.47
N LEU A 162 -5.77 0.45 18.47
CA LEU A 162 -6.03 -0.93 18.88
C LEU A 162 -6.40 -0.98 20.37
N PRO A 163 -7.48 -0.32 20.82
CA PRO A 163 -7.80 -0.26 22.24
C PRO A 163 -7.92 -1.66 22.85
N THR A 164 -7.19 -1.88 23.94
CA THR A 164 -7.21 -3.14 24.70
C THR A 164 -7.83 -2.91 26.07
N PRO A 165 -8.47 -3.94 26.66
CA PRO A 165 -9.03 -3.80 27.99
C PRO A 165 -7.93 -3.68 29.05
N ILE A 166 -8.26 -3.05 30.18
CA ILE A 166 -7.36 -2.87 31.32
C ILE A 166 -7.64 -4.00 32.35
N PRO A 167 -6.60 -4.61 32.94
CA PRO A 167 -6.77 -5.55 34.05
C PRO A 167 -7.42 -4.87 35.26
N SER A 168 -8.57 -5.38 35.72
CA SER A 168 -9.32 -4.84 36.87
C SER A 168 -9.07 -5.65 38.15
N VAL A 169 -7.78 -5.96 38.38
CA VAL A 169 -7.28 -6.83 39.48
C VAL A 169 -7.69 -6.34 40.88
N LEU A 170 -8.13 -5.08 41.01
CA LEU A 170 -8.62 -4.50 42.26
C LEU A 170 -10.11 -4.78 42.56
N THR A 171 -10.83 -5.51 41.70
CA THR A 171 -12.31 -5.67 41.82
C THR A 171 -12.85 -7.10 41.66
N SER A 172 -12.07 -8.09 41.22
CA SER A 172 -12.51 -9.50 41.30
C SER A 172 -11.34 -10.49 41.28
N SER A 173 -11.57 -11.68 41.84
CA SER A 173 -10.62 -12.77 42.03
C SER A 173 -10.27 -13.57 40.75
N LEU A 174 -10.98 -13.34 39.65
CA LEU A 174 -10.75 -13.98 38.34
C LEU A 174 -10.55 -12.90 37.28
N LEU A 175 -9.34 -12.32 37.22
CA LEU A 175 -8.82 -11.41 36.18
C LEU A 175 -9.91 -10.67 35.35
N PRO A 176 -10.74 -9.80 35.96
CA PRO A 176 -11.82 -9.16 35.23
C PRO A 176 -11.21 -8.06 34.36
N LEU A 177 -11.37 -8.17 33.04
CA LEU A 177 -10.95 -7.15 32.08
C LEU A 177 -12.01 -6.04 32.00
N GLN A 178 -11.62 -4.77 32.08
CA GLN A 178 -12.51 -3.63 31.89
C GLN A 178 -12.16 -2.82 30.64
N PRO A 179 -13.10 -2.64 29.69
CA PRO A 179 -14.36 -3.37 29.54
C PRO A 179 -14.12 -4.86 29.23
N SER A 180 -15.15 -5.71 29.33
CA SER A 180 -15.04 -7.11 28.89
C SER A 180 -14.68 -7.19 27.40
N LEU A 181 -14.04 -8.30 26.99
CA LEU A 181 -13.68 -8.52 25.59
C LEU A 181 -14.89 -8.48 24.65
N SER A 182 -16.02 -9.05 25.06
CA SER A 182 -17.28 -9.02 24.30
C SER A 182 -17.82 -7.60 24.14
N SER A 183 -17.77 -6.79 25.22
CA SER A 183 -18.19 -5.39 25.19
C SER A 183 -17.28 -4.56 24.30
N LEU A 184 -15.96 -4.79 24.35
CA LEU A 184 -15.00 -4.12 23.46
C LEU A 184 -15.23 -4.49 21.98
N LEU A 185 -15.46 -5.77 21.70
CA LEU A 185 -15.79 -6.23 20.35
C LEU A 185 -17.05 -5.55 19.81
N VAL A 186 -18.15 -5.60 20.56
CA VAL A 186 -19.47 -5.13 20.11
C VAL A 186 -19.58 -3.60 20.11
N ARG A 187 -18.95 -2.90 21.06
CA ARG A 187 -19.10 -1.44 21.20
C ARG A 187 -18.01 -0.63 20.51
N HIS A 188 -16.90 -1.25 20.13
CA HIS A 188 -15.81 -0.54 19.47
C HIS A 188 -15.45 -1.17 18.12
N TYR A 189 -14.93 -2.41 18.13
CA TYR A 189 -14.38 -3.00 16.91
C TYR A 189 -15.42 -3.28 15.83
N LEU A 190 -16.60 -3.77 16.20
CA LEU A 190 -17.68 -4.08 15.27
C LEU A 190 -18.25 -2.81 14.61
N PRO A 191 -18.61 -1.74 15.35
CA PRO A 191 -18.97 -0.45 14.76
C PRO A 191 -17.85 0.14 13.88
N ALA A 192 -16.59 0.08 14.34
CA ALA A 192 -15.43 0.58 13.60
C ALA A 192 -15.21 -0.15 12.27
N ALA A 193 -15.56 -1.44 12.20
CA ALA A 193 -15.50 -2.20 10.96
C ALA A 193 -16.69 -1.89 10.03
N ILE A 194 -17.92 -1.85 10.56
CA ILE A 194 -19.13 -1.83 9.74
C ILE A 194 -19.52 -0.41 9.31
N ILE A 195 -19.54 0.55 10.23
CA ILE A 195 -20.12 1.88 9.94
C ILE A 195 -19.25 2.66 8.93
N PRO A 196 -17.92 2.77 9.10
CA PRO A 196 -17.06 3.41 8.10
C PRO A 196 -17.03 2.68 6.76
N LEU A 197 -17.11 1.34 6.77
CA LEU A 197 -17.25 0.57 5.54
C LEU A 197 -18.55 0.93 4.83
N GLY A 198 -19.69 0.92 5.53
CA GLY A 198 -20.98 1.29 4.96
C GLY A 198 -21.00 2.73 4.42
N LEU A 199 -20.38 3.66 5.14
CA LEU A 199 -20.16 5.02 4.65
C LEU A 199 -19.35 5.02 3.34
N THR A 200 -18.23 4.28 3.30
CA THR A 200 -17.40 4.17 2.08
C THR A 200 -18.17 3.50 0.93
N MET A 201 -18.94 2.44 1.20
CA MET A 201 -19.79 1.78 0.21
C MET A 201 -20.85 2.74 -0.35
N SER A 202 -21.38 3.65 0.46
CA SER A 202 -22.33 4.67 -0.03
C SER A 202 -21.68 5.60 -1.06
N LEU A 203 -20.41 6.00 -0.87
CA LEU A 203 -19.66 6.77 -1.86
C LEU A 203 -19.47 5.97 -3.16
N PHE A 204 -19.29 4.67 -3.05
CA PHE A 204 -19.11 3.73 -4.16
C PHE A 204 -20.43 3.13 -4.68
N LEU A 205 -21.59 3.73 -4.38
CA LEU A 205 -22.88 3.23 -4.86
C LEU A 205 -22.94 3.12 -6.39
N GLY A 206 -22.29 4.04 -7.09
CA GLY A 206 -22.12 4.01 -8.55
C GLY A 206 -21.42 2.73 -9.05
N PRO A 207 -20.14 2.52 -8.69
CA PRO A 207 -19.42 1.29 -8.99
C PRO A 207 -20.11 0.01 -8.50
N LEU A 208 -20.79 0.03 -7.34
CA LEU A 208 -21.56 -1.12 -6.86
C LEU A 208 -22.75 -1.43 -7.79
N PHE A 209 -23.45 -0.41 -8.27
CA PHE A 209 -24.53 -0.57 -9.25
C PHE A 209 -24.00 -1.08 -10.60
N GLU A 210 -22.82 -0.63 -11.02
CA GLU A 210 -22.12 -1.15 -12.20
C GLU A 210 -21.81 -2.65 -12.04
N THR A 211 -21.20 -3.07 -10.92
CA THR A 211 -20.96 -4.50 -10.65
C THR A 211 -22.25 -5.33 -10.56
N TRP A 212 -23.36 -4.71 -10.17
CA TRP A 212 -24.66 -5.36 -10.18
C TRP A 212 -25.17 -5.57 -11.61
N LEU A 213 -25.05 -4.57 -12.50
CA LEU A 213 -25.41 -4.70 -13.92
C LEU A 213 -24.54 -5.75 -14.64
N ASP A 214 -23.31 -5.93 -14.18
CA ASP A 214 -22.36 -6.91 -14.74
C ASP A 214 -22.65 -8.36 -14.32
N GLU A 215 -23.54 -8.59 -13.35
CA GLU A 215 -23.83 -9.91 -12.76
C GLU A 215 -22.61 -10.62 -12.14
N GLU A 216 -21.50 -9.93 -11.89
CA GLU A 216 -20.22 -10.58 -11.59
C GLU A 216 -19.99 -10.92 -10.10
N LEU A 217 -20.72 -10.32 -9.14
CA LEU A 217 -20.16 -10.20 -7.78
C LEU A 217 -21.16 -10.19 -6.59
N LEU A 218 -22.45 -9.95 -6.77
CA LEU A 218 -23.34 -9.73 -5.61
C LEU A 218 -24.14 -10.99 -5.21
N PRO A 219 -24.26 -11.27 -3.89
CA PRO A 219 -25.11 -12.36 -3.40
C PRO A 219 -26.53 -12.25 -3.96
N GLY A 220 -27.02 -13.33 -4.57
CA GLY A 220 -28.37 -13.40 -5.14
C GLY A 220 -28.47 -13.20 -6.66
N GLN A 221 -27.34 -13.04 -7.36
CA GLN A 221 -27.30 -13.02 -8.82
C GLN A 221 -27.19 -14.43 -9.41
N ARG A 222 -27.64 -14.61 -10.67
CA ARG A 222 -27.73 -15.93 -11.33
C ARG A 222 -26.41 -16.69 -11.40
N ALA A 223 -25.29 -15.97 -11.56
CA ALA A 223 -23.95 -16.54 -11.64
C ALA A 223 -23.18 -16.52 -10.30
N TRP A 224 -23.82 -16.14 -9.20
CA TRP A 224 -23.13 -16.01 -7.91
C TRP A 224 -22.75 -17.38 -7.34
N SER A 225 -21.46 -17.57 -7.08
CA SER A 225 -20.92 -18.71 -6.36
C SER A 225 -19.89 -18.21 -5.35
N TRP A 226 -20.04 -18.60 -4.07
CA TRP A 226 -19.07 -18.24 -3.03
C TRP A 226 -17.65 -18.65 -3.39
N LYS A 227 -17.50 -19.82 -4.03
CA LYS A 227 -16.18 -20.35 -4.43
C LYS A 227 -15.56 -19.52 -5.56
N GLU A 228 -16.35 -19.17 -6.58
CA GLU A 228 -15.89 -18.48 -7.80
C GLU A 228 -15.75 -16.97 -7.59
N CYS A 229 -16.65 -16.35 -6.82
CA CYS A 229 -16.71 -14.89 -6.67
C CYS A 229 -15.88 -14.39 -5.48
N VAL A 230 -15.67 -15.23 -4.45
CA VAL A 230 -14.95 -14.85 -3.22
C VAL A 230 -13.68 -15.67 -3.07
N VAL A 231 -13.77 -16.99 -2.88
CA VAL A 231 -12.60 -17.82 -2.49
C VAL A 231 -11.50 -17.80 -3.54
N SER A 232 -11.83 -18.02 -4.81
CA SER A 232 -10.85 -18.04 -5.92
C SER A 232 -10.14 -16.69 -6.10
N LYS A 233 -10.84 -15.58 -5.82
CA LYS A 233 -10.25 -14.24 -5.88
C LYS A 233 -9.17 -14.06 -4.83
N PHE A 234 -9.25 -14.72 -3.67
CA PHE A 234 -8.26 -14.65 -2.59
C PHE A 234 -7.18 -15.75 -2.64
N ASP A 235 -7.30 -16.75 -3.52
CA ASP A 235 -6.36 -17.89 -3.63
C ASP A 235 -5.07 -17.56 -4.40
N ASN A 236 -4.75 -16.27 -4.55
CA ASN A 236 -3.55 -15.84 -5.24
C ASN A 236 -2.83 -14.73 -4.48
N ILE A 237 -1.51 -14.67 -4.67
CA ILE A 237 -0.65 -13.75 -3.94
C ILE A 237 -0.91 -12.28 -4.27
N TRP A 238 -1.45 -11.98 -5.45
CA TRP A 238 -1.79 -10.61 -5.84
C TRP A 238 -3.01 -10.09 -5.10
N ALA A 239 -4.03 -10.92 -4.88
CA ALA A 239 -5.18 -10.57 -4.08
C ALA A 239 -4.84 -10.46 -2.60
N LEU A 240 -4.03 -11.38 -2.07
CA LEU A 240 -3.49 -11.27 -0.71
C LEU A 240 -2.74 -9.94 -0.54
N ARG A 241 -1.92 -9.56 -1.54
CA ARG A 241 -1.25 -8.26 -1.57
C ARG A 241 -2.26 -7.12 -1.59
N ASN A 242 -3.14 -7.07 -2.58
CA ASN A 242 -3.94 -5.89 -2.87
C ASN A 242 -5.06 -5.64 -1.85
N TYR A 243 -5.64 -6.71 -1.29
CA TYR A 243 -6.83 -6.60 -0.44
C TYR A 243 -6.56 -6.79 1.04
N ILE A 244 -5.41 -7.34 1.43
CA ILE A 244 -5.12 -7.61 2.85
C ILE A 244 -3.79 -6.95 3.24
N LEU A 245 -2.68 -7.37 2.65
CA LEU A 245 -1.35 -7.00 3.16
C LEU A 245 -0.98 -5.54 2.85
N ALA A 246 -1.27 -5.03 1.65
CA ALA A 246 -1.01 -3.63 1.32
C ALA A 246 -1.87 -2.69 2.18
N PRO A 247 -3.21 -2.84 2.26
CA PRO A 247 -4.02 -2.09 3.21
C PRO A 247 -3.51 -2.15 4.65
N LEU A 248 -3.24 -3.35 5.16
CA LEU A 248 -2.78 -3.53 6.54
C LEU A 248 -1.46 -2.79 6.81
N THR A 249 -0.45 -3.00 5.96
CA THR A 249 0.89 -2.43 6.16
C THR A 249 0.91 -0.92 5.98
N GLU A 250 0.24 -0.41 4.95
CA GLU A 250 0.17 1.02 4.67
C GLU A 250 -0.60 1.76 5.78
N GLU A 251 -1.77 1.27 6.19
CA GLU A 251 -2.53 1.92 7.25
C GLU A 251 -1.77 1.93 8.60
N LEU A 252 -1.11 0.83 8.97
CA LEU A 252 -0.29 0.80 10.20
C LEU A 252 0.84 1.83 10.17
N VAL A 253 1.57 1.95 9.04
CA VAL A 253 2.67 2.93 8.93
C VAL A 253 2.13 4.36 8.94
N PHE A 254 1.12 4.67 8.13
CA PHE A 254 0.68 6.06 7.96
C PHE A 254 -0.22 6.54 9.10
N ARG A 255 -1.11 5.69 9.65
CA ARG A 255 -2.13 6.10 10.63
C ARG A 255 -1.72 5.75 12.05
N ALA A 256 -1.15 4.56 12.27
CA ALA A 256 -0.69 4.21 13.61
C ALA A 256 0.68 4.81 13.93
N CYS A 257 1.60 4.93 12.96
CA CYS A 257 2.96 5.42 13.23
C CYS A 257 3.13 6.92 12.96
N ILE A 258 3.10 7.34 11.69
CA ILE A 258 3.41 8.72 11.25
C ILE A 258 2.47 9.74 11.92
N LEU A 259 1.17 9.46 11.94
CA LEU A 259 0.17 10.35 12.54
C LEU A 259 0.41 10.56 14.04
N ASN A 260 0.85 9.53 14.78
CA ASN A 260 1.15 9.64 16.21
C ASN A 260 2.38 10.50 16.51
N PHE A 261 3.42 10.49 15.66
CA PHE A 261 4.54 11.43 15.81
C PHE A 261 4.09 12.88 15.65
N HIS A 262 3.23 13.15 14.68
CA HIS A 262 2.66 14.49 14.50
C HIS A 262 1.73 14.87 15.65
N HIS A 263 0.90 13.95 16.14
CA HIS A 263 0.05 14.19 17.31
C HIS A 263 0.89 14.52 18.55
N ALA A 264 1.97 13.76 18.79
CA ALA A 264 2.92 14.02 19.88
C ALA A 264 3.64 15.38 19.76
N SER A 265 3.70 15.98 18.56
CA SER A 265 4.24 17.33 18.37
C SER A 265 3.25 18.47 18.66
N GLY A 266 2.03 18.14 19.10
CA GLY A 266 0.95 19.12 19.28
C GLY A 266 0.37 19.62 17.96
N ALA A 267 0.49 18.85 16.88
CA ALA A 267 -0.06 19.24 15.57
C ALA A 267 -1.60 19.36 15.63
N SER A 268 -2.12 20.37 14.93
CA SER A 268 -3.57 20.59 14.85
C SER A 268 -4.27 19.43 14.15
N LYS A 269 -5.56 19.23 14.43
CA LYS A 269 -6.41 18.23 13.72
C LYS A 269 -6.35 18.41 12.20
N SER A 270 -6.33 19.66 11.73
CA SER A 270 -6.18 19.99 10.30
C SER A 270 -4.86 19.47 9.73
N THR A 271 -3.75 19.69 10.43
CA THR A 271 -2.43 19.16 10.03
C THR A 271 -2.43 17.64 10.00
N LEU A 272 -3.01 16.99 11.01
CA LEU A 272 -3.12 15.52 11.06
C LEU A 272 -3.90 15.00 9.85
N ILE A 273 -5.04 15.61 9.51
CA ILE A 273 -5.89 15.15 8.41
C ILE A 273 -5.27 15.46 7.04
N PHE A 274 -4.83 16.69 6.80
CA PHE A 274 -4.52 17.16 5.45
C PHE A 274 -3.03 17.11 5.08
N ALA A 275 -2.13 17.29 6.03
CA ALA A 275 -0.69 17.37 5.75
C ALA A 275 0.01 16.02 5.83
N THR A 276 -0.29 15.19 6.83
CA THR A 276 0.42 13.91 7.01
C THR A 276 0.23 12.92 5.85
N PRO A 277 -0.93 12.86 5.14
CA PRO A 277 -1.03 11.99 3.98
C PRO A 277 -0.14 12.38 2.79
N LEU A 278 0.42 13.60 2.79
CA LEU A 278 1.35 14.02 1.74
C LEU A 278 2.65 13.19 1.76
N TYR A 279 3.06 12.63 2.90
CA TYR A 279 4.18 11.68 2.95
C TYR A 279 3.88 10.43 2.09
N PHE A 280 2.64 9.93 2.17
CA PHE A 280 2.19 8.82 1.34
C PHE A 280 2.04 9.21 -0.14
N GLY A 281 1.51 10.40 -0.42
CA GLY A 281 1.39 10.91 -1.78
C GLY A 281 2.76 11.06 -2.47
N VAL A 282 3.71 11.76 -1.83
CA VAL A 282 5.04 12.03 -2.37
C VAL A 282 5.81 10.75 -2.67
N ALA A 283 5.61 9.71 -1.86
CA ALA A 283 6.19 8.39 -2.09
C ALA A 283 5.87 7.82 -3.48
N HIS A 284 4.80 8.26 -4.16
CA HIS A 284 4.42 7.79 -5.49
C HIS A 284 4.97 8.62 -6.65
N LEU A 285 5.55 9.79 -6.39
CA LEU A 285 6.11 10.64 -7.44
C LEU A 285 7.29 9.99 -8.18
N HIS A 286 7.96 9.01 -7.57
CA HIS A 286 9.02 8.24 -8.23
C HIS A 286 8.53 7.45 -9.46
N HIS A 287 7.23 7.14 -9.56
CA HIS A 287 6.68 6.48 -10.73
C HIS A 287 6.76 7.33 -12.00
N ALA A 288 6.85 8.67 -11.88
CA ALA A 288 7.03 9.54 -13.03
C ALA A 288 8.34 9.24 -13.73
N TRP A 289 9.40 9.05 -12.94
CA TRP A 289 10.72 8.67 -13.44
C TRP A 289 10.72 7.27 -14.04
N GLU A 290 10.09 6.30 -13.37
CA GLU A 290 9.97 4.94 -13.91
C GLU A 290 9.24 4.92 -15.26
N ALA A 291 8.14 5.65 -15.39
CA ALA A 291 7.37 5.76 -16.62
C ALA A 291 8.16 6.44 -17.75
N TYR A 292 8.91 7.50 -17.42
CA TYR A 292 9.77 8.19 -18.38
C TYR A 292 10.89 7.28 -18.91
N VAL A 293 11.57 6.55 -18.04
CA VAL A 293 12.66 5.63 -18.43
C VAL A 293 12.11 4.46 -19.26
N LYS A 294 10.99 3.85 -18.84
CA LYS A 294 10.35 2.74 -19.57
C LYS A 294 9.80 3.16 -20.94
N GLY A 295 9.31 4.39 -21.05
CA GLY A 295 8.79 4.95 -22.31
C GLY A 295 9.88 5.49 -23.25
N GLY A 296 11.13 5.02 -23.12
CA GLY A 296 12.23 5.38 -24.02
C GLY A 296 12.75 6.81 -23.85
N ARG A 297 12.52 7.44 -22.68
CA ARG A 297 12.97 8.81 -22.38
C ARG A 297 12.48 9.87 -23.38
N THR A 298 11.30 9.66 -23.96
CA THR A 298 10.69 10.59 -24.91
C THR A 298 9.91 11.71 -24.20
N LYS A 299 9.67 12.84 -24.89
CA LYS A 299 8.80 13.91 -24.38
C LYS A 299 7.38 13.38 -24.07
N GLN A 300 6.85 12.50 -24.93
CA GLN A 300 5.54 11.90 -24.72
C GLN A 300 5.50 11.00 -23.47
N ALA A 301 6.55 10.18 -23.25
CA ALA A 301 6.68 9.37 -22.06
C ALA A 301 6.80 10.22 -20.78
N LEU A 302 7.52 11.34 -20.85
CA LEU A 302 7.62 12.29 -19.74
C LEU A 302 6.24 12.87 -19.38
N VAL A 303 5.52 13.41 -20.37
CA VAL A 303 4.18 13.99 -20.16
C VAL A 303 3.23 12.95 -19.58
N ARG A 304 3.19 11.74 -20.15
CA ARG A 304 2.36 10.64 -19.63
C ARG A 304 2.74 10.26 -18.20
N GLY A 305 4.04 10.12 -17.92
CA GLY A 305 4.54 9.75 -16.59
C GLY A 305 4.22 10.80 -15.53
N VAL A 306 4.35 12.09 -15.87
CA VAL A 306 3.98 13.21 -14.99
C VAL A 306 2.48 13.21 -14.73
N LEU A 307 1.64 13.11 -15.76
CA LEU A 307 0.18 13.10 -15.61
C LEU A 307 -0.30 11.91 -14.77
N GLN A 308 0.22 10.71 -15.03
CA GLN A 308 -0.13 9.51 -14.27
C GLN A 308 0.27 9.65 -12.79
N SER A 309 1.48 10.15 -12.53
CA SER A 309 1.98 10.29 -11.15
C SER A 309 1.28 11.41 -10.41
N PHE A 310 0.91 12.49 -11.10
CA PHE A 310 0.11 13.57 -10.52
C PHE A 310 -1.29 13.07 -10.16
N PHE A 311 -1.95 12.33 -11.04
CA PHE A 311 -3.25 11.74 -10.76
C PHE A 311 -3.17 10.78 -9.57
N GLN A 312 -2.15 9.91 -9.54
CA GLN A 312 -1.91 9.00 -8.43
C GLN A 312 -1.66 9.76 -7.12
N PHE A 313 -0.83 10.80 -7.15
CA PHE A 313 -0.56 11.66 -5.99
C PHE A 313 -1.84 12.32 -5.45
N ALA A 314 -2.63 12.94 -6.33
CA ALA A 314 -3.86 13.62 -5.94
C ALA A 314 -4.87 12.63 -5.34
N PHE A 315 -5.09 11.50 -6.01
CA PHE A 315 -6.03 10.49 -5.56
C PHE A 315 -5.61 9.84 -4.24
N THR A 316 -4.36 9.44 -4.12
CA THR A 316 -3.81 8.88 -2.87
C THR A 316 -3.82 9.89 -1.73
N SER A 317 -3.66 11.18 -2.01
CA SER A 317 -3.79 12.25 -1.00
C SER A 317 -5.22 12.41 -0.51
N VAL A 318 -6.23 12.40 -1.40
CA VAL A 318 -7.65 12.49 -1.04
C VAL A 318 -8.08 11.27 -0.23
N PHE A 319 -7.72 10.06 -0.68
CA PHE A 319 -7.92 8.84 0.11
C PHE A 319 -7.20 8.94 1.46
N GLY A 320 -5.98 9.46 1.43
CA GLY A 320 -5.17 9.88 2.55
C GLY A 320 -5.95 10.62 3.63
N TRP A 321 -6.57 11.74 3.23
CA TRP A 321 -7.39 12.61 4.08
C TRP A 321 -8.58 11.87 4.67
N TYR A 322 -9.29 11.09 3.85
CA TYR A 322 -10.45 10.32 4.31
C TYR A 322 -10.06 9.27 5.36
N ALA A 323 -9.04 8.45 5.11
CA ALA A 323 -8.61 7.43 6.04
C ALA A 323 -8.02 8.03 7.34
N ASN A 324 -7.33 9.17 7.28
CA ASN A 324 -6.93 9.90 8.50
C ASN A 324 -8.14 10.42 9.27
N PHE A 325 -9.10 11.02 8.58
CA PHE A 325 -10.33 11.50 9.20
C PHE A 325 -11.08 10.38 9.91
N VAL A 326 -11.29 9.24 9.24
CA VAL A 326 -11.93 8.05 9.83
C VAL A 326 -11.12 7.51 11.01
N PHE A 327 -9.80 7.38 10.90
CA PHE A 327 -8.94 6.93 12.00
C PHE A 327 -9.07 7.83 13.24
N LEU A 328 -8.94 9.15 13.06
CA LEU A 328 -9.02 10.12 14.16
C LEU A 328 -10.40 10.17 14.81
N ARG A 329 -11.47 10.00 14.03
CA ARG A 329 -12.84 10.02 14.55
C ARG A 329 -13.25 8.72 15.24
N THR A 330 -12.83 7.57 14.71
CA THR A 330 -13.18 6.24 15.25
C THR A 330 -12.21 5.71 16.31
N ASN A 331 -10.99 6.24 16.34
CA ASN A 331 -9.89 5.72 17.16
C ASN A 331 -9.63 4.22 16.93
N SER A 332 -9.78 3.76 15.69
CA SER A 332 -9.59 2.36 15.32
C SER A 332 -8.79 2.26 14.04
N ILE A 333 -7.73 1.46 14.05
CA ILE A 333 -6.96 1.16 12.83
C ILE A 333 -7.72 0.22 11.88
N ILE A 334 -8.68 -0.56 12.42
CA ILE A 334 -9.50 -1.48 11.63
C ILE A 334 -10.36 -0.72 10.61
N ALA A 335 -10.90 0.44 11.01
CA ALA A 335 -11.76 1.26 10.17
C ALA A 335 -11.10 1.66 8.83
N PRO A 336 -9.94 2.36 8.81
CA PRO A 336 -9.28 2.70 7.56
C PRO A 336 -8.74 1.47 6.81
N ILE A 337 -8.32 0.40 7.49
CA ILE A 337 -7.87 -0.85 6.81
C ILE A 337 -8.99 -1.43 5.96
N ILE A 338 -10.17 -1.61 6.53
CA ILE A 338 -11.31 -2.20 5.82
C ILE A 338 -11.79 -1.28 4.69
N CYS A 339 -11.83 0.03 4.93
CA CYS A 339 -12.16 1.01 3.89
C CYS A 339 -11.14 0.97 2.73
N HIS A 340 -9.85 0.86 3.04
CA HIS A 340 -8.79 0.73 2.05
C HIS A 340 -8.94 -0.56 1.24
N SER A 341 -9.09 -1.71 1.90
CA SER A 341 -9.32 -3.00 1.23
C SER A 341 -10.51 -2.93 0.27
N PHE A 342 -11.61 -2.29 0.69
CA PHE A 342 -12.78 -2.09 -0.16
C PHE A 342 -12.50 -1.16 -1.35
N CYS A 343 -11.83 -0.02 -1.14
CA CYS A 343 -11.42 0.87 -2.23
C CYS A 343 -10.52 0.16 -3.24
N ASN A 344 -9.59 -0.70 -2.78
CA ASN A 344 -8.74 -1.48 -3.67
C ASN A 344 -9.52 -2.52 -4.48
N MET A 345 -10.60 -3.08 -3.91
CA MET A 345 -11.50 -4.00 -4.61
C MET A 345 -12.29 -3.28 -5.71
N MET A 346 -12.83 -2.10 -5.41
CA MET A 346 -13.66 -1.35 -6.35
C MET A 346 -12.84 -0.62 -7.42
N GLY A 347 -11.59 -0.25 -7.11
CA GLY A 347 -10.75 0.52 -8.02
C GLY A 347 -11.25 1.96 -8.21
N PHE A 348 -10.78 2.61 -9.28
CA PHE A 348 -11.20 3.97 -9.60
C PHE A 348 -12.57 3.96 -10.30
N PRO A 349 -13.55 4.78 -9.86
CA PRO A 349 -14.85 4.83 -10.50
C PRO A 349 -14.77 5.28 -11.97
N ASN A 350 -15.35 4.51 -12.92
CA ASN A 350 -15.33 4.80 -14.35
C ASN A 350 -16.75 4.87 -14.93
N PRO A 351 -17.51 5.96 -14.67
CA PRO A 351 -18.89 6.07 -15.13
C PRO A 351 -19.00 6.07 -16.66
N VAL A 352 -17.98 6.54 -17.38
CA VAL A 352 -17.97 6.54 -18.85
C VAL A 352 -17.94 5.12 -19.38
N GLY A 353 -17.01 4.29 -18.89
CA GLY A 353 -16.93 2.88 -19.27
C GLY A 353 -18.19 2.10 -18.88
N ALA A 354 -18.80 2.42 -17.73
CA ALA A 354 -20.06 1.82 -17.31
C ALA A 354 -21.21 2.13 -18.28
N ILE A 355 -21.31 3.39 -18.74
CA ILE A 355 -22.34 3.82 -19.70
C ILE A 355 -22.14 3.18 -21.07
N GLU A 356 -20.88 3.05 -21.52
CA GLU A 356 -20.56 2.38 -22.79
C GLU A 356 -20.97 0.90 -22.78
N ARG A 357 -20.76 0.21 -21.66
CA ARG A 357 -21.14 -1.20 -21.48
C ARG A 357 -22.65 -1.38 -21.30
N HIS A 358 -23.31 -0.43 -20.63
CA HIS A 358 -24.74 -0.49 -20.29
C HIS A 358 -25.52 0.76 -20.77
N PRO A 359 -25.62 1.00 -22.09
CA PRO A 359 -26.17 2.25 -22.63
C PRO A 359 -27.64 2.47 -22.25
N LYS A 360 -28.41 1.40 -22.05
CA LYS A 360 -29.82 1.45 -21.62
C LYS A 360 -29.99 1.96 -20.18
N HIS A 361 -28.95 1.87 -19.34
CA HIS A 361 -28.99 2.23 -17.93
C HIS A 361 -28.27 3.54 -17.62
N LYS A 362 -27.93 4.35 -18.64
CA LYS A 362 -27.18 5.61 -18.49
C LYS A 362 -27.69 6.52 -17.36
N ALA A 363 -29.01 6.78 -17.32
CA ALA A 363 -29.60 7.65 -16.30
C ALA A 363 -29.49 7.05 -14.88
N ALA A 364 -29.68 5.74 -14.76
CA ALA A 364 -29.56 5.04 -13.48
C ALA A 364 -28.10 5.00 -12.99
N ILE A 365 -27.13 4.81 -13.90
CA ILE A 365 -25.70 4.85 -13.58
C ILE A 365 -25.33 6.25 -13.08
N VAL A 366 -25.63 7.32 -13.83
CA VAL A 366 -25.32 8.68 -13.36
C VAL A 366 -26.03 8.98 -12.04
N GLY A 367 -27.30 8.57 -11.92
CA GLY A 367 -28.09 8.71 -10.70
C GLY A 367 -27.46 8.02 -9.49
N SER A 368 -26.96 6.79 -9.62
CA SER A 368 -26.35 6.05 -8.51
C SER A 368 -25.03 6.68 -8.03
N TYR A 369 -24.23 7.23 -8.94
CA TYR A 369 -23.04 8.00 -8.57
C TYR A 369 -23.40 9.27 -7.78
N LEU A 370 -24.38 10.06 -8.26
CA LEU A 370 -24.81 11.29 -7.59
C LEU A 370 -25.45 11.02 -6.22
N VAL A 371 -26.33 10.02 -6.14
CA VAL A 371 -26.95 9.59 -4.87
C VAL A 371 -25.90 9.09 -3.89
N GLY A 372 -24.89 8.35 -4.38
CA GLY A 372 -23.79 7.89 -3.55
C GLY A 372 -23.00 9.04 -2.92
N ILE A 373 -22.60 10.03 -3.73
CA ILE A 373 -21.90 11.23 -3.25
C ILE A 373 -22.75 12.03 -2.26
N ALA A 374 -24.04 12.22 -2.56
CA ALA A 374 -24.95 12.95 -1.68
C ALA A 374 -25.12 12.25 -0.33
N THR A 375 -25.33 10.93 -0.35
CA THR A 375 -25.49 10.10 0.85
C THR A 375 -24.23 10.10 1.70
N PHE A 376 -23.06 9.93 1.08
CA PHE A 376 -21.76 10.00 1.75
C PHE A 376 -21.57 11.36 2.42
N THR A 377 -21.78 12.45 1.69
CA THR A 377 -21.57 13.82 2.18
C THR A 377 -22.50 14.14 3.36
N TYR A 378 -23.78 13.77 3.26
CA TYR A 378 -24.75 13.95 4.33
C TYR A 378 -24.40 13.11 5.58
N SER A 379 -23.91 11.89 5.37
CA SER A 379 -23.67 10.93 6.45
C SER A 379 -22.28 11.05 7.07
N LEU A 380 -21.31 11.70 6.41
CA LEU A 380 -19.90 11.72 6.80
C LEU A 380 -19.70 12.04 8.28
N TRP A 381 -20.31 13.13 8.78
CA TRP A 381 -20.11 13.54 10.17
C TRP A 381 -20.85 12.65 11.18
N ARG A 382 -22.05 12.20 10.82
CA ARG A 382 -22.93 11.39 11.67
C ARG A 382 -22.41 9.97 11.82
N ALA A 383 -22.03 9.36 10.70
CA ALA A 383 -21.50 8.02 10.65
C ALA A 383 -20.13 7.93 11.34
N THR A 384 -19.37 9.02 11.40
CA THR A 384 -18.06 9.06 12.07
C THR A 384 -18.12 9.72 13.47
N GLU A 385 -19.28 9.79 14.12
CA GLU A 385 -19.36 10.38 15.46
C GLU A 385 -18.60 9.54 16.52
N PRO A 386 -17.60 10.07 17.26
CA PRO A 386 -16.76 9.30 18.17
C PRO A 386 -17.54 8.50 19.21
N ALA A 387 -18.69 9.02 19.64
CA ALA A 387 -19.57 8.34 20.59
C ALA A 387 -20.04 6.95 20.10
N LEU A 388 -20.21 6.76 18.78
CA LEU A 388 -20.59 5.47 18.18
C LEU A 388 -19.52 4.39 18.37
N TYR A 389 -18.28 4.80 18.60
CA TYR A 389 -17.12 3.92 18.72
C TYR A 389 -16.60 3.82 20.17
N GLY A 390 -17.32 4.42 21.12
CA GLY A 390 -16.89 4.48 22.52
C GLY A 390 -15.91 5.62 22.85
N GLY A 391 -15.80 6.62 21.96
CA GLY A 391 -14.98 7.82 22.06
C GLY A 391 -13.66 7.76 21.28
N SER A 392 -13.00 8.90 21.12
CA SER A 392 -11.67 9.02 20.48
C SER A 392 -10.74 9.88 21.32
N VAL A 393 -9.46 9.53 21.43
CA VAL A 393 -8.47 10.40 22.09
C VAL A 393 -8.03 11.56 21.18
N PHE A 394 -8.30 11.46 19.89
CA PHE A 394 -7.89 12.46 18.90
C PHE A 394 -8.96 13.49 18.60
N TRP A 395 -10.20 13.26 19.05
CA TRP A 395 -11.35 14.08 18.69
C TRP A 395 -12.08 14.62 19.91
#